data_AF-A0AA85IK81-F1
#
_entry.id   AF-A0AA85IK81-F1
#
_cell.length_a   1.000
_cell.length_b   1.000
_cell.length_c   1.000
_cell.angle_alpha   90.00
_cell.angle_beta   90.00
_cell.angle_gamma   90.00
#
_symmetry.space_group_name_H-M   'P 1'
#
loop_
_entity.id
_entity.type
_entity.pdbx_description
1 polymer ?
#
loop_
_entity_poly.entity_id
_entity_poly.type
_entity_poly.pdbx_seq_one_letter_code
_entity_poly.pdbx_strand_id
1 'polypeptide(L)'
;MALGRLSLSLSSLSRLTVNSFGGSFFSTSYKLPGLFPTFMLYPVKPQLRHFRNSHVVFAPQLYIPCRHSTIFSNFPGEMLWEGVTGPKGGSKRRARGKRRVTRPKIDLHRGQRIGVGKAGVQWPGLNASMTSSIIKKDDYSEGYFQRLEQLRNKSAVKKKRLKLAPLERGWTGTRLGGQSIGPPTPNHPDFDCRVIESKVVATMTATKGRYRRFSVVVATGNGQGLCGIGKARALTLSSAVRRAKSCASQNIISFELKEGRTLWHVGHVCEWNSKIFASPLPEGSGLICHRMIKTLCQVVGIKDMYARVEGSTTNYQAIARGFLRLLGQQKTYSELATSLGLHVVEFTADRNMYPHVLASPVCGSTIDPNRNASSELSAPITRSSSQQQIEELPLLAISNPIRHRPRKPKPDEHDSFLDDLVDDNEDSTVEHDISELLAAGERDLNALMLGGRVLLKKRPLSSSQSTDPGVLRRKAEYHRFRNHKSVRRQREAHTALCRSMCSP
;
A
#
# COMPACT_ATOMS: atom_id res chain seq x y z
N MET A 1 -3.01 65.29 -16.33
CA MET A 1 -4.34 65.23 -16.98
C MET A 1 -5.17 64.26 -16.16
N ALA A 2 -6.13 64.74 -15.36
CA ALA A 2 -7.50 65.14 -15.72
C ALA A 2 -8.47 63.95 -15.55
N LEU A 3 -9.24 63.90 -14.45
CA LEU A 3 -10.68 64.27 -14.36
C LEU A 3 -11.63 63.21 -14.96
N GLY A 4 -12.69 62.74 -14.31
CA GLY A 4 -13.22 63.03 -12.95
C GLY A 4 -14.68 62.56 -12.77
N ARG A 5 -15.30 62.87 -11.60
CA ARG A 5 -16.68 62.52 -11.12
C ARG A 5 -16.79 61.09 -10.50
N LEU A 6 -17.24 60.86 -9.25
CA LEU A 6 -18.33 61.40 -8.37
C LEU A 6 -19.73 60.86 -8.78
N SER A 7 -20.63 60.46 -7.87
CA SER A 7 -20.93 60.91 -6.49
C SER A 7 -21.11 59.75 -5.45
N LEU A 8 -20.73 59.90 -4.17
CA LEU A 8 -21.52 60.28 -2.95
C LEU A 8 -22.66 59.28 -2.57
N SER A 9 -22.97 59.02 -1.29
CA SER A 9 -22.86 59.89 -0.09
C SER A 9 -22.53 59.18 1.25
N LEU A 10 -22.14 60.01 2.23
CA LEU A 10 -22.21 59.93 3.71
C LEU A 10 -22.41 58.53 4.37
N SER A 11 -21.66 58.13 5.41
CA SER A 11 -20.69 58.84 6.28
C SER A 11 -19.89 57.80 7.12
N SER A 12 -19.04 58.09 8.12
CA SER A 12 -18.77 59.32 8.89
C SER A 12 -17.30 59.50 9.35
N LEU A 13 -17.05 59.56 10.66
CA LEU A 13 -15.82 60.00 11.36
C LEU A 13 -15.33 58.83 12.26
N SER A 14 -14.04 58.41 12.31
CA SER A 14 -12.76 59.12 12.61
C SER A 14 -12.59 59.44 14.12
N ARG A 15 -11.40 59.55 14.76
CA ARG A 15 -9.94 59.57 14.43
C ARG A 15 -9.19 59.30 15.79
N LEU A 16 -7.89 59.06 16.02
CA LEU A 16 -6.56 59.00 15.34
C LEU A 16 -5.95 57.58 15.59
N THR A 17 -4.74 57.07 15.26
CA THR A 17 -3.39 57.53 14.76
C THR A 17 -2.44 58.16 15.83
N VAL A 18 -1.09 58.11 15.79
CA VAL A 18 -0.10 57.68 14.74
C VAL A 18 1.33 57.39 15.32
N ASN A 19 2.14 56.52 14.66
CA ASN A 19 3.64 56.39 14.65
C ASN A 19 4.44 56.32 15.99
N SER A 20 5.77 56.09 16.07
CA SER A 20 6.90 56.07 15.10
C SER A 20 8.09 55.21 15.61
N PHE A 21 9.04 54.85 14.71
CA PHE A 21 10.52 54.65 14.85
C PHE A 21 11.14 54.24 16.23
N GLY A 22 12.21 53.45 16.34
CA GLY A 22 13.16 52.88 15.36
C GLY A 22 14.52 52.61 16.06
N GLY A 23 15.53 52.09 15.34
CA GLY A 23 16.92 52.03 15.81
C GLY A 23 17.42 50.67 16.34
N SER A 24 18.58 50.25 15.83
CA SER A 24 19.43 49.16 16.34
C SER A 24 20.65 49.72 17.09
N PHE A 25 21.46 48.87 17.76
CA PHE A 25 22.93 48.76 17.67
C PHE A 25 23.55 48.02 18.89
N PHE A 26 24.57 47.17 18.62
CA PHE A 26 25.85 46.89 19.32
C PHE A 26 26.11 47.41 20.77
N SER A 27 26.95 46.82 21.63
CA SER A 27 27.76 45.55 21.67
C SER A 27 28.49 45.42 23.05
N THR A 28 29.39 44.44 23.23
CA THR A 28 30.45 44.29 24.28
C THR A 28 29.98 44.19 25.76
N SER A 29 30.18 43.08 26.50
CA SER A 29 31.42 42.49 27.08
C SER A 29 32.08 43.35 28.18
N TYR A 30 32.59 42.84 29.30
CA TYR A 30 33.11 41.49 29.64
C TYR A 30 32.47 40.96 30.98
N LYS A 31 33.00 40.13 31.90
CA LYS A 31 34.31 39.44 32.12
C LYS A 31 34.12 38.17 33.01
N LEU A 32 35.19 37.65 33.63
CA LEU A 32 35.31 36.44 34.48
C LEU A 32 36.37 36.68 35.60
N PRO A 33 36.62 35.80 36.61
CA PRO A 33 36.14 34.42 36.86
C PRO A 33 35.33 34.32 38.21
N GLY A 34 35.33 33.30 39.08
CA GLY A 34 36.05 32.00 39.18
C GLY A 34 35.84 31.22 40.50
N LEU A 35 36.55 30.08 40.64
CA LEU A 35 36.80 29.23 41.85
C LEU A 35 35.64 28.49 42.57
N PHE A 36 35.84 27.18 42.76
CA PHE A 36 35.31 26.31 43.84
C PHE A 36 36.32 26.35 45.05
N PRO A 37 36.11 25.77 46.27
CA PRO A 37 35.16 24.70 46.66
C PRO A 37 34.54 24.71 48.11
N THR A 38 33.69 23.70 48.39
CA THR A 38 33.46 22.96 49.68
C THR A 38 33.17 23.60 51.07
N PHE A 39 32.05 23.12 51.66
CA PHE A 39 31.82 22.69 53.07
C PHE A 39 31.73 23.68 54.28
N MET A 40 31.19 23.12 55.37
CA MET A 40 30.84 23.65 56.72
C MET A 40 29.68 24.66 56.75
N LEU A 41 28.59 24.54 57.55
CA LEU A 41 28.24 23.99 58.89
C LEU A 41 28.14 25.05 60.01
N TYR A 42 27.15 24.82 60.89
CA TYR A 42 26.83 25.55 62.14
C TYR A 42 26.24 26.97 62.03
N PRO A 43 25.54 27.48 63.08
CA PRO A 43 24.85 26.78 64.17
C PRO A 43 23.36 27.20 64.34
N VAL A 44 22.58 26.39 65.06
CA VAL A 44 21.28 26.79 65.61
C VAL A 44 21.46 27.40 67.00
N LYS A 45 20.78 28.52 67.30
CA LYS A 45 20.40 28.91 68.67
C LYS A 45 18.92 29.35 68.69
N PRO A 46 18.14 28.97 69.72
CA PRO A 46 16.72 29.28 69.79
C PRO A 46 16.44 30.67 70.37
N GLN A 47 15.29 31.24 70.03
CA GLN A 47 14.66 32.34 70.77
C GLN A 47 13.19 32.00 71.03
N LEU A 48 12.82 31.92 72.30
CA LEU A 48 11.45 31.65 72.74
C LEU A 48 10.63 32.94 72.71
N ARG A 49 9.56 32.97 71.91
CA ARG A 49 8.42 33.87 72.15
C ARG A 49 7.12 33.08 72.03
N HIS A 50 6.29 33.15 73.05
CA HIS A 50 4.96 32.56 73.02
C HIS A 50 4.06 33.33 72.05
N PHE A 51 3.33 32.60 71.22
CA PHE A 51 2.05 33.06 70.70
C PHE A 51 1.00 31.97 70.95
N ARG A 52 -0.11 32.37 71.58
CA ARG A 52 -1.28 31.52 71.80
C ARG A 52 -2.19 31.53 70.57
N ASN A 53 -3.12 30.58 70.55
CA ASN A 53 -4.33 30.55 69.71
C ASN A 53 -4.15 30.28 68.20
N SER A 54 -3.94 29.01 67.91
CA SER A 54 -4.90 28.20 67.14
C SER A 54 -5.51 28.80 65.86
N HIS A 55 -4.89 28.52 64.72
CA HIS A 55 -5.61 28.03 63.54
C HIS A 55 -4.77 26.94 62.86
N VAL A 56 -5.09 25.67 63.14
CA VAL A 56 -4.45 24.53 62.46
C VAL A 56 -5.04 24.41 61.06
N VAL A 57 -4.36 24.98 60.08
CA VAL A 57 -4.65 24.70 58.66
C VAL A 57 -4.22 23.27 58.38
N PHE A 58 -5.17 22.34 58.50
CA PHE A 58 -4.97 20.96 58.09
C PHE A 58 -4.62 20.94 56.60
N ALA A 59 -3.37 20.61 56.28
CA ALA A 59 -2.98 20.34 54.91
C ALA A 59 -3.84 19.17 54.40
N PRO A 60 -4.52 19.31 53.24
CA PRO A 60 -5.37 18.23 52.72
C PRO A 60 -4.48 17.04 52.38
N GLN A 61 -4.53 16.00 53.21
CA GLN A 61 -3.87 14.74 52.93
C GLN A 61 -4.34 14.24 51.57
N LEU A 62 -3.41 14.01 50.66
CA LEU A 62 -3.72 13.43 49.36
C LEU A 62 -4.19 11.99 49.59
N TYR A 63 -5.51 11.81 49.71
CA TYR A 63 -6.16 10.51 49.88
C TYR A 63 -6.00 9.71 48.58
N ILE A 64 -4.87 9.02 48.46
CA ILE A 64 -4.63 8.02 47.43
C ILE A 64 -5.57 6.85 47.76
N PRO A 65 -6.55 6.51 46.90
CA PRO A 65 -7.54 5.49 47.23
C PRO A 65 -6.92 4.09 47.15
N CYS A 66 -6.39 3.63 48.30
CA CYS A 66 -5.88 2.28 48.50
C CYS A 66 -6.99 1.25 48.24
N ARG A 67 -6.88 0.53 47.12
CA ARG A 67 -7.74 -0.63 46.85
C ARG A 67 -7.23 -1.81 47.68
N HIS A 68 -8.05 -2.28 48.62
CA HIS A 68 -7.81 -3.49 49.40
C HIS A 68 -7.85 -4.73 48.49
N SER A 69 -6.71 -5.06 47.90
CA SER A 69 -6.52 -6.29 47.14
C SER A 69 -6.25 -7.44 48.10
N THR A 70 -7.09 -8.47 48.05
CA THR A 70 -6.89 -9.73 48.77
C THR A 70 -6.29 -10.75 47.81
N ILE A 71 -5.74 -11.85 48.35
CA ILE A 71 -5.20 -12.94 47.51
C ILE A 71 -6.27 -13.44 46.51
N PHE A 72 -7.53 -13.48 46.94
CA PHE A 72 -8.68 -13.92 46.13
C PHE A 72 -9.23 -12.88 45.14
N SER A 73 -8.82 -11.60 45.22
CA SER A 73 -9.19 -10.56 44.24
C SER A 73 -8.06 -10.15 43.30
N ASN A 74 -6.91 -10.83 43.37
CA ASN A 74 -5.80 -10.67 42.44
C ASN A 74 -6.01 -11.51 41.17
N PHE A 75 -6.02 -10.84 40.01
CA PHE A 75 -6.12 -11.50 38.70
C PHE A 75 -4.74 -11.81 38.10
N PRO A 76 -4.62 -12.85 37.24
CA PRO A 76 -3.37 -13.13 36.54
C PRO A 76 -2.96 -11.95 35.65
N GLY A 77 -1.64 -11.73 35.51
CA GLY A 77 -1.08 -10.60 34.78
C GLY A 77 -1.57 -10.48 33.33
N GLU A 78 -1.86 -11.59 32.67
CA GLU A 78 -2.51 -11.68 31.36
C GLU A 78 -3.80 -10.84 31.28
N MET A 79 -4.71 -11.06 32.23
CA MET A 79 -6.04 -10.44 32.31
C MET A 79 -5.94 -8.95 32.68
N LEU A 80 -5.04 -8.61 33.59
CA LEU A 80 -4.71 -7.21 33.92
C LEU A 80 -4.19 -6.47 32.68
N TRP A 81 -3.33 -7.11 31.87
CA TRP A 81 -2.80 -6.51 30.63
C TRP A 81 -3.83 -6.39 29.51
N GLU A 82 -4.83 -7.28 29.39
CA GLU A 82 -5.95 -7.06 28.46
C GLU A 82 -6.77 -5.82 28.85
N GLY A 83 -7.04 -5.64 30.14
CA GLY A 83 -7.69 -4.41 30.64
C GLY A 83 -6.90 -3.14 30.32
N VAL A 84 -5.59 -3.13 30.59
CA VAL A 84 -4.71 -1.96 30.38
C VAL A 84 -4.40 -1.66 28.90
N THR A 85 -4.27 -2.68 28.05
CA THR A 85 -4.02 -2.49 26.59
C THR A 85 -5.31 -2.27 25.78
N GLY A 86 -6.47 -2.50 26.40
CA GLY A 86 -7.79 -2.33 25.81
C GLY A 86 -8.27 -3.62 25.14
N PRO A 87 -9.51 -4.07 25.45
CA PRO A 87 -9.99 -5.41 25.08
C PRO A 87 -10.06 -5.64 23.56
N LYS A 88 -10.17 -6.92 23.15
CA LYS A 88 -10.42 -7.37 21.76
C LYS A 88 -11.78 -6.90 21.15
N GLY A 89 -12.42 -5.88 21.74
CA GLY A 89 -13.79 -5.42 21.47
C GLY A 89 -14.01 -4.46 20.29
N GLY A 90 -15.27 -4.04 20.12
CA GLY A 90 -15.79 -3.36 18.92
C GLY A 90 -15.05 -2.08 18.48
N SER A 91 -14.55 -1.27 19.43
CA SER A 91 -13.81 -0.04 19.12
C SER A 91 -12.49 -0.31 18.39
N LYS A 92 -11.83 -1.44 18.69
CA LYS A 92 -10.62 -1.94 18.00
C LYS A 92 -11.00 -2.49 16.62
N ARG A 93 -12.07 -3.31 16.56
CA ARG A 93 -12.62 -3.90 15.31
C ARG A 93 -13.01 -2.86 14.26
N ARG A 94 -13.54 -1.69 14.67
CA ARG A 94 -13.90 -0.56 13.78
C ARG A 94 -12.87 0.58 13.75
N ALA A 95 -11.63 0.34 14.22
CA ALA A 95 -10.51 1.28 14.18
C ALA A 95 -10.78 2.70 14.73
N ARG A 96 -11.65 2.84 15.74
CA ARG A 96 -12.07 4.14 16.30
C ARG A 96 -10.98 4.85 17.12
N GLY A 97 -9.95 4.12 17.58
CA GLY A 97 -8.87 4.66 18.41
C GLY A 97 -7.67 5.24 17.63
N LYS A 98 -7.20 6.43 18.02
CA LYS A 98 -6.00 7.07 17.46
C LYS A 98 -4.71 6.32 17.87
N ARG A 99 -3.97 5.77 16.90
CA ARG A 99 -2.75 4.95 17.15
C ARG A 99 -1.49 5.71 17.64
N ARG A 100 -1.60 7.00 17.98
CA ARG A 100 -0.46 7.85 18.39
C ARG A 100 0.10 7.37 19.74
N VAL A 101 -0.73 7.38 20.78
CA VAL A 101 -0.42 6.88 22.12
C VAL A 101 -0.91 5.44 22.23
N THR A 102 -0.02 4.52 22.58
CA THR A 102 -0.33 3.09 22.80
C THR A 102 0.61 2.56 23.89
N ARG A 103 0.07 2.11 25.02
CA ARG A 103 0.85 1.44 26.06
C ARG A 103 1.24 0.03 25.57
N PRO A 104 2.53 -0.35 25.51
CA PRO A 104 2.92 -1.73 25.25
C PRO A 104 2.60 -2.61 26.48
N LYS A 105 2.41 -3.92 26.26
CA LYS A 105 2.43 -4.90 27.36
C LYS A 105 3.86 -4.99 27.88
N ILE A 106 4.06 -4.69 29.16
CA ILE A 106 5.34 -4.89 29.85
C ILE A 106 5.33 -6.32 30.38
N ASP A 107 6.26 -7.15 29.92
CA ASP A 107 6.48 -8.46 30.52
C ASP A 107 7.20 -8.27 31.86
N LEU A 108 6.51 -8.60 32.95
CA LEU A 108 7.04 -8.48 34.30
C LEU A 108 7.92 -9.68 34.68
N HIS A 109 7.71 -10.85 34.07
CA HIS A 109 8.42 -12.10 34.39
C HIS A 109 9.82 -12.11 33.77
N ARG A 110 10.00 -11.43 32.63
CA ARG A 110 11.29 -11.38 31.90
C ARG A 110 12.46 -10.95 32.80
N GLY A 111 13.38 -11.90 33.02
CA GLY A 111 14.60 -11.70 33.79
C GLY A 111 14.48 -12.01 35.29
N GLN A 112 13.28 -12.35 35.79
CA GLN A 112 13.13 -12.84 37.16
C GLN A 112 13.71 -14.27 37.28
N ARG A 113 14.52 -14.50 38.32
CA ARG A 113 14.98 -15.83 38.74
C ARG A 113 14.06 -16.36 39.84
N ILE A 114 13.71 -17.65 39.78
CA ILE A 114 12.97 -18.35 40.83
C ILE A 114 13.79 -18.31 42.14
N GLY A 115 13.11 -18.21 43.28
CA GLY A 115 13.74 -18.10 44.61
C GLY A 115 14.34 -16.73 44.95
N VAL A 116 14.55 -15.82 44.00
CA VAL A 116 15.18 -14.51 44.27
C VAL A 116 14.14 -13.43 44.58
N GLY A 117 14.02 -13.08 45.87
CA GLY A 117 13.12 -12.04 46.38
C GLY A 117 13.84 -10.94 47.18
N LYS A 118 13.10 -9.91 47.62
CA LYS A 118 13.64 -8.78 48.39
C LYS A 118 14.33 -9.16 49.71
N ALA A 119 14.02 -10.34 50.25
CA ALA A 119 14.52 -10.80 51.56
C ALA A 119 15.93 -11.41 51.55
N GLY A 120 16.60 -11.49 50.38
CA GLY A 120 17.99 -11.97 50.27
C GLY A 120 18.19 -13.49 50.49
N VAL A 121 17.12 -14.27 50.62
CA VAL A 121 17.23 -15.69 51.02
C VAL A 121 17.82 -16.57 49.91
N GLN A 122 18.90 -17.28 50.25
CA GLN A 122 19.44 -18.38 49.47
C GLN A 122 18.69 -19.67 49.78
N TRP A 123 18.01 -20.19 48.77
CA TRP A 123 17.34 -21.49 48.75
C TRP A 123 18.23 -22.49 48.00
N PRO A 124 18.80 -23.50 48.70
CA PRO A 124 19.56 -24.57 48.06
C PRO A 124 18.71 -25.26 46.99
N GLY A 125 19.30 -25.48 45.81
CA GLY A 125 18.62 -26.12 44.67
C GLY A 125 17.70 -25.21 43.85
N LEU A 126 17.49 -23.94 44.24
CA LEU A 126 16.70 -22.97 43.46
C LEU A 126 17.52 -21.77 42.98
N ASN A 127 18.17 -21.05 43.90
CA ASN A 127 19.00 -19.88 43.57
C ASN A 127 20.46 -20.02 44.03
N ALA A 128 20.73 -20.93 44.97
CA ALA A 128 22.04 -21.33 45.48
C ALA A 128 22.33 -22.82 45.21
N SER A 129 23.61 -23.21 45.28
CA SER A 129 24.05 -24.59 45.05
C SER A 129 23.51 -25.57 46.09
N MET A 130 23.26 -26.81 45.67
CA MET A 130 22.90 -27.94 46.55
C MET A 130 24.02 -28.29 47.55
N THR A 131 25.25 -27.82 47.33
CA THR A 131 26.42 -28.08 48.20
C THR A 131 26.34 -27.43 49.58
N SER A 132 25.38 -26.52 49.83
CA SER A 132 25.07 -26.01 51.16
C SER A 132 23.64 -26.36 51.54
N SER A 133 23.47 -27.25 52.52
CA SER A 133 22.16 -27.65 53.05
C SER A 133 21.46 -26.57 53.88
N ILE A 134 22.21 -25.58 54.36
CA ILE A 134 21.73 -24.50 55.24
C ILE A 134 21.21 -23.34 54.38
N ILE A 135 19.96 -22.93 54.63
CA ILE A 135 19.37 -21.70 54.07
C ILE A 135 20.15 -20.49 54.60
N LYS A 136 20.73 -19.70 53.71
CA LYS A 136 21.42 -18.45 54.06
C LYS A 136 20.53 -17.25 53.77
N LYS A 137 20.80 -16.13 54.43
CA LYS A 137 20.16 -14.84 54.15
C LYS A 137 21.26 -13.85 53.80
N ASP A 138 21.38 -13.54 52.52
CA ASP A 138 22.30 -12.54 52.00
C ASP A 138 21.71 -11.14 52.16
N ASP A 139 22.55 -10.12 51.91
CA ASP A 139 22.11 -8.74 51.75
C ASP A 139 21.22 -8.54 50.51
N TYR A 140 20.52 -7.40 50.48
CA TYR A 140 19.67 -7.03 49.37
C TYR A 140 20.51 -6.73 48.11
N SER A 141 20.54 -7.68 47.17
CA SER A 141 21.28 -7.61 45.90
C SER A 141 20.75 -6.51 44.94
N GLU A 142 21.05 -5.24 45.24
CA GLU A 142 20.57 -4.05 44.52
C GLU A 142 20.78 -4.14 43.00
N GLY A 143 21.98 -4.50 42.55
CA GLY A 143 22.34 -4.56 41.12
C GLY A 143 21.46 -5.50 40.29
N TYR A 144 20.93 -6.57 40.89
CA TYR A 144 19.96 -7.46 40.24
C TYR A 144 18.59 -6.78 40.08
N PHE A 145 18.10 -6.09 41.11
CA PHE A 145 16.82 -5.37 41.03
C PHE A 145 16.91 -4.15 40.11
N GLN A 146 18.03 -3.43 40.11
CA GLN A 146 18.31 -2.36 39.16
C GLN A 146 18.37 -2.90 37.71
N ARG A 147 18.97 -4.07 37.49
CA ARG A 147 18.97 -4.75 36.18
C ARG A 147 17.57 -5.21 35.75
N LEU A 148 16.74 -5.72 36.67
CA LEU A 148 15.33 -6.03 36.42
C LEU A 148 14.54 -4.78 36.01
N GLU A 149 14.73 -3.66 36.71
CA GLU A 149 14.06 -2.40 36.40
C GLU A 149 14.51 -1.83 35.05
N GLN A 150 15.81 -1.89 34.73
CA GLN A 150 16.30 -1.58 33.40
C GLN A 150 15.64 -2.45 32.31
N LEU A 151 15.48 -3.77 32.54
CA LEU A 151 14.81 -4.66 31.58
C LEU A 151 13.32 -4.31 31.39
N ARG A 152 12.60 -4.04 32.50
CA ARG A 152 11.21 -3.58 32.47
C ARG A 152 11.09 -2.27 31.70
N ASN A 153 11.91 -1.27 32.01
CA ASN A 153 11.93 0.03 31.33
C ASN A 153 12.31 -0.09 29.84
N LYS A 154 13.28 -0.93 29.48
CA LYS A 154 13.64 -1.26 28.09
C LYS A 154 12.46 -1.91 27.31
N SER A 155 11.53 -2.59 28.00
CA SER A 155 10.30 -3.13 27.39
C SER A 155 9.10 -2.16 27.40
N ALA A 156 9.05 -1.24 28.37
CA ALA A 156 8.05 -0.19 28.46
C ALA A 156 8.17 0.88 27.35
N VAL A 157 9.40 1.11 26.86
CA VAL A 157 9.64 1.97 25.71
C VAL A 157 9.05 1.35 24.44
N LYS A 158 8.04 2.02 23.87
CA LYS A 158 7.49 1.71 22.54
C LYS A 158 8.61 1.76 21.50
N LYS A 159 9.11 0.59 21.07
CA LYS A 159 10.13 0.45 20.02
C LYS A 159 9.78 1.35 18.83
N LYS A 160 10.66 2.31 18.52
CA LYS A 160 10.56 3.08 17.28
C LYS A 160 10.62 2.09 16.11
N ARG A 161 9.80 2.29 15.07
CA ARG A 161 9.98 1.51 13.82
C ARG A 161 11.39 1.80 13.32
N LEU A 162 12.19 0.75 13.13
CA LEU A 162 13.46 0.86 12.42
C LEU A 162 13.17 1.49 11.05
N LYS A 163 13.94 2.52 10.69
CA LYS A 163 13.97 3.03 9.33
C LYS A 163 14.98 2.15 8.59
N LEU A 164 14.60 1.64 7.42
CA LEU A 164 15.55 1.03 6.49
C LEU A 164 16.60 2.07 6.08
N ALA A 165 17.78 1.61 5.67
CA ALA A 165 18.81 2.48 5.11
C ALA A 165 18.27 3.20 3.85
N PRO A 166 18.81 4.38 3.47
CA PRO A 166 18.32 5.11 2.30
C PRO A 166 18.35 4.30 1.00
N LEU A 167 19.31 3.37 0.86
CA LEU A 167 19.49 2.49 -0.31
C LEU A 167 18.50 1.30 -0.33
N GLU A 168 18.19 0.72 0.83
CA GLU A 168 17.20 -0.36 0.99
C GLU A 168 15.76 0.12 0.81
N ARG A 169 15.55 1.43 0.77
CA ARG A 169 14.23 2.06 0.79
C ARG A 169 13.65 2.12 -0.62
N GLY A 170 12.43 1.61 -0.78
CA GLY A 170 11.62 1.86 -1.98
C GLY A 170 11.35 3.36 -2.24
N TRP A 171 10.68 3.66 -3.36
CA TRP A 171 10.57 4.99 -3.97
C TRP A 171 10.21 6.13 -3.00
N THR A 172 9.42 5.86 -1.93
CA THR A 172 8.89 6.90 -1.05
C THR A 172 8.81 6.49 0.42
N GLY A 173 9.62 7.15 1.27
CA GLY A 173 9.45 7.24 2.72
C GLY A 173 9.22 5.91 3.45
N THR A 174 7.96 5.63 3.80
CA THR A 174 7.54 4.41 4.52
C THR A 174 6.56 3.54 3.70
N ARG A 175 6.52 3.71 2.38
CA ARG A 175 5.75 2.87 1.45
C ARG A 175 6.64 1.75 0.92
N LEU A 176 6.04 0.59 0.65
CA LEU A 176 6.78 -0.58 0.15
C LEU A 176 7.11 -0.49 -1.36
N GLY A 177 6.43 0.37 -2.13
CA GLY A 177 6.62 0.43 -3.60
C GLY A 177 8.08 0.69 -3.99
N GLY A 178 8.66 -0.21 -4.77
CA GLY A 178 10.07 -0.24 -5.16
C GLY A 178 11.03 -0.86 -4.14
N GLN A 179 10.54 -1.40 -3.02
CA GLN A 179 11.37 -2.11 -2.03
C GLN A 179 11.49 -3.59 -2.42
N SER A 180 12.71 -4.14 -2.32
CA SER A 180 12.93 -5.59 -2.34
C SER A 180 12.45 -6.23 -1.03
N ILE A 181 12.08 -7.50 -1.14
CA ILE A 181 11.53 -8.32 -0.04
C ILE A 181 12.32 -9.65 0.10
N GLY A 182 13.42 -9.82 -0.65
CA GLY A 182 14.11 -11.10 -0.80
C GLY A 182 13.31 -12.14 -1.61
N PRO A 183 13.79 -13.38 -1.74
CA PRO A 183 13.28 -14.39 -2.67
C PRO A 183 11.85 -14.91 -2.38
N PRO A 184 11.22 -15.60 -3.34
CA PRO A 184 9.97 -16.35 -3.11
C PRO A 184 10.17 -17.52 -2.15
N THR A 185 9.08 -18.26 -1.86
CA THR A 185 9.11 -19.49 -1.05
C THR A 185 8.47 -20.63 -1.87
N PRO A 186 9.12 -21.79 -2.08
CA PRO A 186 10.43 -22.20 -1.56
C PRO A 186 11.59 -21.30 -2.01
N ASN A 187 12.70 -21.33 -1.27
CA ASN A 187 13.77 -20.36 -1.40
C ASN A 187 14.59 -20.58 -2.68
N HIS A 188 14.25 -19.87 -3.76
CA HIS A 188 15.10 -19.75 -4.95
C HIS A 188 15.98 -18.50 -4.79
N PRO A 189 17.30 -18.62 -4.49
CA PRO A 189 18.14 -17.49 -4.09
C PRO A 189 18.35 -16.47 -5.21
N ASP A 190 18.25 -16.92 -6.47
CA ASP A 190 18.55 -16.14 -7.68
C ASP A 190 17.44 -15.14 -8.04
N PHE A 191 16.26 -15.26 -7.40
CA PHE A 191 15.09 -14.42 -7.68
C PHE A 191 14.92 -13.32 -6.62
N ASP A 192 14.83 -12.06 -7.04
CA ASP A 192 14.41 -10.95 -6.17
C ASP A 192 12.91 -10.67 -6.35
N CYS A 193 12.20 -10.42 -5.24
CA CYS A 193 10.81 -9.98 -5.25
C CYS A 193 10.73 -8.49 -4.88
N ARG A 194 10.14 -7.65 -5.74
CA ARG A 194 9.92 -6.21 -5.50
C ARG A 194 8.44 -5.85 -5.46
N VAL A 195 8.02 -5.04 -4.49
CA VAL A 195 6.63 -4.54 -4.44
C VAL A 195 6.42 -3.46 -5.49
N ILE A 196 5.48 -3.65 -6.40
CA ILE A 196 5.00 -2.62 -7.34
C ILE A 196 4.03 -1.67 -6.63
N GLU A 197 3.00 -2.24 -6.01
CA GLU A 197 1.93 -1.47 -5.37
C GLU A 197 1.55 -2.09 -4.02
N SER A 198 1.28 -1.25 -3.03
CA SER A 198 0.63 -1.65 -1.79
C SER A 198 -0.49 -0.65 -1.47
N LYS A 199 -1.71 -0.98 -1.90
CA LYS A 199 -2.94 -0.21 -1.60
C LYS A 199 -3.78 -0.94 -0.54
N VAL A 200 -4.79 -0.26 0.00
CA VAL A 200 -5.63 -0.82 1.05
C VAL A 200 -7.10 -0.54 0.75
N VAL A 201 -7.78 -1.60 0.33
CA VAL A 201 -9.15 -1.62 -0.22
C VAL A 201 -10.15 -1.83 0.92
N ALA A 202 -11.41 -1.41 0.72
CA ALA A 202 -12.49 -1.72 1.65
C ALA A 202 -13.74 -2.18 0.92
N THR A 203 -14.31 -3.30 1.35
CA THR A 203 -15.61 -3.84 0.90
C THR A 203 -16.69 -3.58 1.95
N MET A 204 -17.96 -3.62 1.55
CA MET A 204 -19.09 -3.53 2.49
C MET A 204 -19.56 -4.94 2.82
N THR A 205 -19.61 -5.29 4.11
CA THR A 205 -20.10 -6.58 4.61
C THR A 205 -21.22 -6.33 5.61
N ALA A 206 -22.33 -7.06 5.52
CA ALA A 206 -23.50 -6.86 6.39
C ALA A 206 -23.13 -6.80 7.90
N THR A 207 -22.39 -7.79 8.40
CA THR A 207 -22.01 -7.89 9.82
C THR A 207 -20.92 -6.90 10.24
N LYS A 208 -19.90 -6.70 9.38
CA LYS A 208 -18.66 -5.97 9.73
C LYS A 208 -18.70 -4.49 9.35
N GLY A 209 -19.58 -4.08 8.44
CA GLY A 209 -19.60 -2.74 7.83
C GLY A 209 -18.47 -2.60 6.82
N ARG A 210 -17.65 -1.54 6.94
CA ARG A 210 -16.47 -1.33 6.08
C ARG A 210 -15.35 -2.31 6.45
N TYR A 211 -15.27 -3.45 5.76
CA TYR A 211 -14.21 -4.44 5.97
C TYR A 211 -12.99 -4.10 5.11
N ARG A 212 -11.79 -4.07 5.71
CA ARG A 212 -10.56 -3.53 5.09
C ARG A 212 -9.55 -4.65 4.83
N ARG A 213 -9.14 -4.82 3.56
CA ARG A 213 -8.09 -5.76 3.12
C ARG A 213 -6.92 -4.95 2.51
N PHE A 214 -5.68 -5.39 2.72
CA PHE A 214 -4.53 -4.94 1.94
C PHE A 214 -4.55 -5.63 0.58
N SER A 215 -4.20 -4.91 -0.48
CA SER A 215 -4.03 -5.45 -1.83
C SER A 215 -2.64 -5.06 -2.30
N VAL A 216 -1.82 -6.05 -2.64
CA VAL A 216 -0.41 -5.89 -2.97
C VAL A 216 -0.16 -6.49 -4.34
N VAL A 217 0.66 -5.80 -5.14
CA VAL A 217 1.21 -6.31 -6.41
C VAL A 217 2.72 -6.43 -6.24
N VAL A 218 3.27 -7.60 -6.54
CA VAL A 218 4.69 -7.94 -6.47
C VAL A 218 5.15 -8.42 -7.85
N ALA A 219 6.37 -8.07 -8.25
CA ALA A 219 7.10 -8.73 -9.32
C ALA A 219 8.24 -9.57 -8.75
N THR A 220 8.54 -10.69 -9.40
CA THR A 220 9.58 -11.66 -9.01
C THR A 220 10.36 -12.02 -10.27
N GLY A 221 11.70 -12.10 -10.21
CA GLY A 221 12.52 -12.37 -11.40
C GLY A 221 14.00 -12.47 -11.08
N ASN A 222 14.77 -13.03 -12.01
CA ASN A 222 16.18 -13.39 -11.83
C ASN A 222 17.17 -12.40 -12.48
N GLY A 223 16.69 -11.35 -13.14
CA GLY A 223 17.55 -10.43 -13.88
C GLY A 223 18.16 -10.99 -15.17
N GLN A 224 17.68 -12.15 -15.66
CA GLN A 224 18.15 -12.85 -16.86
C GLN A 224 16.96 -13.25 -17.77
N GLY A 225 16.04 -12.32 -18.01
CA GLY A 225 14.87 -12.51 -18.85
C GLY A 225 13.65 -13.13 -18.15
N LEU A 226 13.80 -13.82 -17.01
CA LEU A 226 12.65 -14.42 -16.30
C LEU A 226 11.99 -13.40 -15.36
N CYS A 227 10.68 -13.15 -15.56
CA CYS A 227 9.90 -12.28 -14.69
C CYS A 227 8.44 -12.76 -14.57
N GLY A 228 7.93 -12.81 -13.34
CA GLY A 228 6.53 -13.08 -13.02
C GLY A 228 5.91 -12.00 -12.12
N ILE A 229 4.58 -11.89 -12.13
CA ILE A 229 3.83 -10.90 -11.34
C ILE A 229 2.71 -11.58 -10.56
N GLY A 230 2.46 -11.10 -9.34
CA GLY A 230 1.42 -11.63 -8.46
C GLY A 230 0.63 -10.52 -7.77
N LYS A 231 -0.70 -10.61 -7.81
CA LYS A 231 -1.65 -9.69 -7.16
C LYS A 231 -2.44 -10.44 -6.09
N ALA A 232 -2.14 -10.20 -4.81
CA ALA A 232 -2.88 -10.83 -3.70
C ALA A 232 -3.60 -9.83 -2.79
N ARG A 233 -4.62 -10.32 -2.08
CA ARG A 233 -5.41 -9.58 -1.08
C ARG A 233 -5.40 -10.35 0.25
N ALA A 234 -5.25 -9.66 1.38
CA ALA A 234 -5.36 -10.28 2.71
C ALA A 234 -5.71 -9.26 3.82
N LEU A 235 -6.03 -9.75 5.02
CA LEU A 235 -6.31 -8.91 6.20
C LEU A 235 -5.06 -8.20 6.76
N THR A 236 -3.88 -8.83 6.66
CA THR A 236 -2.60 -8.24 7.07
C THR A 236 -1.75 -7.91 5.86
N LEU A 237 -0.88 -6.90 5.99
CA LEU A 237 0.06 -6.55 4.92
C LEU A 237 1.11 -7.66 4.69
N SER A 238 1.54 -8.36 5.75
CA SER A 238 2.55 -9.42 5.64
C SER A 238 2.01 -10.66 4.94
N SER A 239 0.77 -11.08 5.23
CA SER A 239 0.15 -12.20 4.52
C SER A 239 -0.25 -11.85 3.09
N ALA A 240 -0.63 -10.60 2.81
CA ALA A 240 -0.83 -10.14 1.42
C ALA A 240 0.48 -10.16 0.62
N VAL A 241 1.61 -9.75 1.21
CA VAL A 241 2.94 -9.84 0.58
C VAL A 241 3.35 -11.30 0.35
N ARG A 242 3.20 -12.19 1.36
CA ARG A 242 3.58 -13.62 1.22
C ARG A 242 2.79 -14.31 0.09
N ARG A 243 1.48 -14.08 0.02
CA ARG A 243 0.64 -14.61 -1.07
C ARG A 243 1.06 -14.01 -2.43
N ALA A 244 1.24 -12.70 -2.52
CA ALA A 244 1.65 -12.05 -3.78
C ALA A 244 2.99 -12.56 -4.31
N LYS A 245 3.96 -12.91 -3.44
CA LYS A 245 5.18 -13.62 -3.84
C LYS A 245 4.86 -14.98 -4.46
N SER A 246 4.05 -15.80 -3.77
CA SER A 246 3.69 -17.15 -4.20
C SER A 246 3.06 -17.17 -5.60
N CYS A 247 2.07 -16.31 -5.84
CA CYS A 247 1.45 -16.15 -7.16
C CYS A 247 2.46 -15.67 -8.20
N ALA A 248 3.36 -14.74 -7.83
CA ALA A 248 4.40 -14.23 -8.75
C ALA A 248 5.47 -15.27 -9.12
N SER A 249 5.75 -16.25 -8.25
CA SER A 249 6.63 -17.39 -8.55
C SER A 249 5.96 -18.52 -9.34
N GLN A 250 4.62 -18.57 -9.35
CA GLN A 250 3.86 -19.48 -10.21
C GLN A 250 3.73 -18.91 -11.63
N ASN A 251 3.50 -17.60 -11.74
CA ASN A 251 3.22 -16.92 -13.00
C ASN A 251 4.47 -16.27 -13.61
N ILE A 252 5.56 -17.04 -13.76
CA ILE A 252 6.83 -16.60 -14.37
C ILE A 252 6.75 -16.72 -15.90
N ILE A 253 7.23 -15.69 -16.60
CA ILE A 253 7.32 -15.64 -18.07
C ILE A 253 8.79 -15.38 -18.44
N SER A 254 9.26 -16.03 -19.51
CA SER A 254 10.57 -15.78 -20.13
C SER A 254 10.47 -14.68 -21.19
N PHE A 255 11.35 -13.69 -21.12
CA PHE A 255 11.45 -12.61 -22.10
C PHE A 255 12.85 -12.57 -22.71
N GLU A 256 12.92 -12.54 -24.03
CA GLU A 256 14.18 -12.51 -24.77
C GLU A 256 14.72 -11.08 -24.86
N LEU A 257 15.99 -10.90 -24.51
CA LEU A 257 16.63 -9.58 -24.42
C LEU A 257 17.78 -9.50 -25.42
N LYS A 258 17.78 -8.46 -26.28
CA LYS A 258 18.93 -8.15 -27.13
C LYS A 258 20.16 -7.95 -26.24
N GLU A 259 21.23 -8.68 -26.54
CA GLU A 259 22.51 -8.67 -25.80
C GLU A 259 22.39 -8.91 -24.28
N GLY A 260 21.28 -9.50 -23.79
CA GLY A 260 21.02 -9.61 -22.35
C GLY A 260 20.89 -8.25 -21.63
N ARG A 261 20.52 -7.17 -22.35
CA ARG A 261 20.41 -5.81 -21.79
C ARG A 261 19.28 -4.93 -22.33
N THR A 262 18.80 -5.15 -23.56
CA THR A 262 17.90 -4.22 -24.29
C THR A 262 16.71 -4.94 -24.94
N LEU A 263 15.79 -4.15 -25.52
CA LEU A 263 14.72 -4.61 -26.40
C LEU A 263 15.25 -4.87 -27.82
N TRP A 264 14.59 -5.72 -28.60
CA TRP A 264 14.96 -5.99 -30.00
C TRP A 264 14.60 -4.85 -30.95
N HIS A 265 13.44 -4.23 -30.74
CA HIS A 265 12.88 -3.15 -31.56
C HIS A 265 12.03 -2.19 -30.72
N VAL A 266 11.53 -1.11 -31.33
CA VAL A 266 10.56 -0.21 -30.70
C VAL A 266 9.23 -0.96 -30.50
N GLY A 267 8.63 -0.84 -29.32
CA GLY A 267 7.35 -1.43 -28.96
C GLY A 267 6.31 -0.39 -28.59
N HIS A 268 5.06 -0.62 -28.98
CA HIS A 268 3.91 0.17 -28.56
C HIS A 268 2.74 -0.75 -28.20
N VAL A 269 2.21 -0.60 -26.97
CA VAL A 269 1.07 -1.37 -26.48
C VAL A 269 0.05 -0.44 -25.80
N CYS A 270 -1.23 -0.65 -26.09
CA CYS A 270 -2.34 -0.05 -25.35
C CYS A 270 -2.92 -1.09 -24.37
N GLU A 271 -2.84 -0.85 -23.07
CA GLU A 271 -3.59 -1.63 -22.06
C GLU A 271 -4.63 -0.78 -21.33
N TRP A 272 -5.89 -1.14 -21.55
CA TRP A 272 -7.12 -0.45 -21.12
C TRP A 272 -7.15 1.05 -21.47
N ASN A 273 -6.59 1.89 -20.60
CA ASN A 273 -6.55 3.35 -20.72
C ASN A 273 -5.10 3.89 -20.63
N SER A 274 -4.09 3.02 -20.74
CA SER A 274 -2.67 3.35 -20.60
C SER A 274 -1.94 2.94 -21.88
N LYS A 275 -1.33 3.90 -22.59
CA LYS A 275 -0.44 3.59 -23.70
C LYS A 275 0.99 3.51 -23.21
N ILE A 276 1.75 2.54 -23.68
CA ILE A 276 3.16 2.37 -23.37
C ILE A 276 3.92 2.40 -24.69
N PHE A 277 4.89 3.31 -24.77
CA PHE A 277 5.89 3.37 -25.84
C PHE A 277 7.23 3.03 -25.21
N ALA A 278 7.96 2.06 -25.75
CA ALA A 278 9.29 1.71 -25.30
C ALA A 278 10.24 1.56 -26.49
N SER A 279 11.47 2.03 -26.35
CA SER A 279 12.52 1.90 -27.36
C SER A 279 13.82 1.40 -26.74
N PRO A 280 14.61 0.59 -27.47
CA PRO A 280 15.97 0.27 -27.07
C PRO A 280 16.82 1.55 -27.02
N LEU A 281 17.96 1.45 -26.33
CA LEU A 281 18.97 2.50 -26.23
C LEU A 281 20.38 1.89 -26.43
N PRO A 282 21.37 2.67 -26.88
CA PRO A 282 22.77 2.25 -26.87
C PRO A 282 23.25 1.99 -25.44
N GLU A 283 24.33 1.25 -25.30
CA GLU A 283 24.86 0.84 -24.00
C GLU A 283 25.27 2.03 -23.13
N GLY A 284 25.16 1.86 -21.80
CA GLY A 284 25.48 2.91 -20.83
C GLY A 284 24.39 3.98 -20.66
N SER A 285 23.37 4.04 -21.53
CA SER A 285 22.25 4.98 -21.41
C SER A 285 21.39 4.76 -20.16
N GLY A 286 21.29 3.51 -19.71
CA GLY A 286 20.50 3.13 -18.54
C GLY A 286 18.97 3.22 -18.73
N LEU A 287 18.25 3.08 -17.62
CA LEU A 287 16.79 3.05 -17.59
C LEU A 287 16.17 4.46 -17.48
N ILE A 288 15.72 5.01 -18.61
CA ILE A 288 15.03 6.31 -18.74
C ILE A 288 13.53 6.05 -18.87
N CYS A 289 12.88 5.67 -17.77
CA CYS A 289 11.47 5.26 -17.77
C CYS A 289 10.75 5.58 -16.46
N HIS A 290 9.41 5.51 -16.48
CA HIS A 290 8.59 5.66 -15.27
C HIS A 290 9.01 4.67 -14.17
N ARG A 291 9.10 5.14 -12.91
CA ARG A 291 9.68 4.39 -11.77
C ARG A 291 9.18 2.95 -11.57
N MET A 292 7.96 2.64 -11.99
CA MET A 292 7.37 1.30 -11.92
C MET A 292 7.94 0.39 -13.01
N ILE A 293 8.03 0.89 -14.25
CA ILE A 293 8.71 0.20 -15.34
C ILE A 293 10.19 0.02 -14.98
N LYS A 294 10.85 1.04 -14.38
CA LYS A 294 12.24 0.92 -13.90
C LYS A 294 12.43 -0.24 -12.93
N THR A 295 11.48 -0.49 -12.03
CA THR A 295 11.55 -1.67 -11.14
C THR A 295 11.21 -2.99 -11.82
N LEU A 296 10.39 -3.00 -12.87
CA LEU A 296 10.17 -4.20 -13.69
C LEU A 296 11.43 -4.55 -14.49
N CYS A 297 12.05 -3.58 -15.17
CA CYS A 297 13.32 -3.75 -15.87
C CYS A 297 14.42 -4.33 -14.96
N GLN A 298 14.53 -3.83 -13.72
CA GLN A 298 15.47 -4.35 -12.73
C GLN A 298 15.19 -5.78 -12.24
N VAL A 299 13.97 -6.29 -12.45
CA VAL A 299 13.56 -7.67 -12.12
C VAL A 299 13.69 -8.59 -13.33
N VAL A 300 13.44 -8.08 -14.53
CA VAL A 300 13.63 -8.78 -15.83
C VAL A 300 15.13 -8.90 -16.19
N GLY A 301 15.94 -7.86 -15.96
CA GLY A 301 17.35 -7.79 -16.39
C GLY A 301 17.67 -6.68 -17.40
N ILE A 302 16.67 -5.92 -17.85
CA ILE A 302 16.84 -4.82 -18.81
C ILE A 302 17.66 -3.69 -18.17
N LYS A 303 18.74 -3.28 -18.84
CA LYS A 303 19.72 -2.27 -18.38
C LYS A 303 19.51 -0.92 -19.07
N ASP A 304 19.37 -0.92 -20.39
CA ASP A 304 19.21 0.30 -21.20
C ASP A 304 17.84 0.30 -21.88
N MET A 305 17.01 1.32 -21.61
CA MET A 305 15.70 1.46 -22.25
C MET A 305 15.10 2.84 -21.99
N TYR A 306 14.51 3.45 -23.02
CA TYR A 306 13.59 4.57 -22.86
C TYR A 306 12.14 4.04 -22.86
N ALA A 307 11.31 4.47 -21.91
CA ALA A 307 9.88 4.17 -21.97
C ALA A 307 8.98 5.25 -21.37
N ARG A 308 7.99 5.67 -22.18
CA ARG A 308 6.98 6.70 -21.90
C ARG A 308 5.60 6.04 -21.74
N VAL A 309 4.86 6.49 -20.74
CA VAL A 309 3.48 6.03 -20.47
C VAL A 309 2.54 7.21 -20.63
N GLU A 310 1.50 7.03 -21.44
CA GLU A 310 0.47 8.04 -21.71
C GLU A 310 -0.92 7.58 -21.26
N GLY A 311 -1.83 8.54 -21.06
CA GLY A 311 -3.14 8.26 -20.49
C GLY A 311 -3.05 7.97 -18.99
N SER A 312 -3.49 6.80 -18.54
CA SER A 312 -3.63 6.48 -17.11
C SER A 312 -2.32 6.04 -16.44
N THR A 313 -1.51 7.00 -16.01
CA THR A 313 -0.25 6.74 -15.28
C THR A 313 -0.42 6.23 -13.84
N THR A 314 -1.64 6.32 -13.27
CA THR A 314 -1.95 5.90 -11.89
C THR A 314 -2.25 4.39 -11.75
N ASN A 315 -2.66 3.71 -12.83
CA ASN A 315 -3.06 2.30 -12.75
C ASN A 315 -1.85 1.37 -12.97
N TYR A 316 -1.11 1.07 -11.89
CA TYR A 316 0.07 0.21 -11.96
C TYR A 316 -0.21 -1.22 -12.42
N GLN A 317 -1.44 -1.74 -12.28
CA GLN A 317 -1.79 -3.06 -12.82
C GLN A 317 -1.86 -3.03 -14.37
N ALA A 318 -2.45 -1.97 -14.95
CA ALA A 318 -2.52 -1.79 -16.40
C ALA A 318 -1.12 -1.65 -17.01
N ILE A 319 -0.29 -0.79 -16.42
CA ILE A 319 1.05 -0.49 -16.93
C ILE A 319 1.97 -1.72 -16.78
N ALA A 320 1.79 -2.52 -15.72
CA ALA A 320 2.57 -3.75 -15.54
C ALA A 320 2.17 -4.83 -16.56
N ARG A 321 0.87 -5.11 -16.75
CA ARG A 321 0.38 -6.04 -17.79
C ARG A 321 0.83 -5.61 -19.17
N GLY A 322 0.66 -4.33 -19.51
CA GLY A 322 1.04 -3.80 -20.83
C GLY A 322 2.54 -3.82 -21.07
N PHE A 323 3.36 -3.65 -20.03
CA PHE A 323 4.81 -3.78 -20.17
C PHE A 323 5.23 -5.24 -20.41
N LEU A 324 4.68 -6.21 -19.67
CA LEU A 324 4.95 -7.62 -19.95
C LEU A 324 4.46 -8.04 -21.35
N ARG A 325 3.27 -7.59 -21.77
CA ARG A 325 2.74 -7.85 -23.12
C ARG A 325 3.62 -7.22 -24.20
N LEU A 326 4.16 -6.02 -23.97
CA LEU A 326 5.13 -5.37 -24.86
C LEU A 326 6.45 -6.14 -24.97
N LEU A 327 6.89 -6.80 -23.89
CA LEU A 327 8.07 -7.68 -23.95
C LEU A 327 7.77 -8.98 -24.71
N GLY A 328 6.62 -9.62 -24.44
CA GLY A 328 6.21 -10.86 -25.11
C GLY A 328 5.78 -10.72 -26.57
N GLN A 329 5.58 -9.49 -27.07
CA GLN A 329 5.30 -9.19 -28.48
C GLN A 329 6.55 -8.85 -29.30
N GLN A 330 7.76 -8.99 -28.73
CA GLN A 330 9.00 -8.75 -29.47
C GLN A 330 9.35 -9.92 -30.37
N LYS A 331 9.98 -9.63 -31.50
CA LYS A 331 10.60 -10.61 -32.40
C LYS A 331 12.11 -10.40 -32.43
N THR A 332 12.86 -11.49 -32.35
CA THR A 332 14.30 -11.52 -32.59
C THR A 332 14.63 -11.25 -34.06
N TYR A 333 15.88 -10.90 -34.35
CA TYR A 333 16.34 -10.80 -35.74
C TYR A 333 16.33 -12.16 -36.46
N SER A 334 16.48 -13.28 -35.76
CA SER A 334 16.42 -14.64 -36.33
C SER A 334 15.01 -15.04 -36.75
N GLU A 335 14.02 -14.80 -35.90
CA GLU A 335 12.60 -15.01 -36.24
C GLU A 335 12.17 -14.08 -37.36
N LEU A 336 12.57 -12.80 -37.31
CA LEU A 336 12.24 -11.82 -38.33
C LEU A 336 12.81 -12.24 -39.69
N ALA A 337 14.10 -12.57 -39.76
CA ALA A 337 14.76 -13.08 -40.96
C ALA A 337 14.05 -14.31 -41.54
N THR A 338 13.75 -15.30 -40.67
CA THR A 338 13.08 -16.54 -41.06
C THR A 338 11.64 -16.31 -41.52
N SER A 339 10.91 -15.38 -40.89
CA SER A 339 9.52 -15.05 -41.25
C SER A 339 9.35 -14.26 -42.54
N LEU A 340 10.41 -13.57 -42.99
CA LEU A 340 10.42 -12.80 -44.24
C LEU A 340 11.21 -13.48 -45.38
N GLY A 341 12.03 -14.49 -45.07
CA GLY A 341 12.94 -15.11 -46.05
C GLY A 341 14.10 -14.21 -46.47
N LEU A 342 14.51 -13.26 -45.61
CA LEU A 342 15.45 -12.19 -45.96
C LEU A 342 16.51 -11.97 -44.87
N HIS A 343 17.70 -11.50 -45.27
CA HIS A 343 18.75 -11.12 -44.33
C HIS A 343 18.40 -9.81 -43.60
N VAL A 344 18.60 -9.78 -42.28
CA VAL A 344 18.44 -8.57 -41.46
C VAL A 344 19.78 -7.85 -41.41
N VAL A 345 19.81 -6.60 -41.89
CA VAL A 345 21.03 -5.79 -42.00
C VAL A 345 20.92 -4.52 -41.16
N GLU A 346 21.95 -4.25 -40.37
CA GLU A 346 22.12 -3.02 -39.60
C GLU A 346 23.03 -2.05 -40.35
N PHE A 347 22.65 -0.77 -40.35
CA PHE A 347 23.43 0.33 -40.90
C PHE A 347 23.71 1.32 -39.76
N THR A 348 24.99 1.47 -39.39
CA THR A 348 25.42 2.32 -38.28
C THR A 348 26.31 3.46 -38.78
N ALA A 349 26.11 4.68 -38.28
CA ALA A 349 26.98 5.82 -38.57
C ALA A 349 28.43 5.52 -38.16
N ASP A 350 28.61 4.91 -36.98
CA ASP A 350 29.90 4.48 -36.41
C ASP A 350 30.67 3.48 -37.29
N ARG A 351 29.99 2.86 -38.27
CA ARG A 351 30.52 1.89 -39.23
C ARG A 351 30.55 2.45 -40.65
N ASN A 352 30.54 3.79 -40.81
CA ASN A 352 30.49 4.48 -42.11
C ASN A 352 29.36 4.00 -43.04
N MET A 353 28.20 3.63 -42.47
CA MET A 353 27.07 3.03 -43.19
C MET A 353 27.38 1.71 -43.92
N TYR A 354 28.42 0.98 -43.50
CA TYR A 354 28.71 -0.36 -43.99
C TYR A 354 27.60 -1.36 -43.56
N PRO A 355 27.09 -2.21 -44.47
CA PRO A 355 26.02 -3.17 -44.17
C PRO A 355 26.52 -4.31 -43.24
N HIS A 356 25.98 -4.39 -42.03
CA HIS A 356 26.28 -5.46 -41.09
C HIS A 356 25.11 -6.45 -40.96
N VAL A 357 25.27 -7.68 -41.42
CA VAL A 357 24.23 -8.72 -41.30
C VAL A 357 24.10 -9.14 -39.83
N LEU A 358 22.93 -8.90 -39.25
CA LEU A 358 22.56 -9.31 -37.88
C LEU A 358 22.00 -10.73 -37.83
N ALA A 359 21.28 -11.15 -38.87
CA ALA A 359 20.70 -12.49 -38.98
C ALA A 359 20.49 -12.87 -40.45
N SER A 360 20.67 -14.16 -40.74
CA SER A 360 20.25 -14.81 -41.99
C SER A 360 18.99 -15.65 -41.74
N PRO A 361 18.12 -15.83 -42.74
CA PRO A 361 17.08 -16.85 -42.65
C PRO A 361 17.70 -18.25 -42.53
N VAL A 362 16.97 -19.19 -41.92
CA VAL A 362 17.33 -20.61 -41.97
C VAL A 362 17.32 -21.09 -43.43
N CYS A 363 18.30 -21.91 -43.83
CA CYS A 363 18.59 -22.22 -45.22
C CYS A 363 17.36 -22.69 -46.03
N GLY A 364 17.20 -22.13 -47.24
CA GLY A 364 16.21 -22.55 -48.22
C GLY A 364 15.03 -21.59 -48.44
N SER A 365 14.85 -20.56 -47.60
CA SER A 365 13.73 -19.59 -47.71
C SER A 365 14.11 -18.23 -48.32
N THR A 366 15.27 -18.09 -48.97
CA THR A 366 15.69 -16.83 -49.60
C THR A 366 14.77 -16.44 -50.77
N ILE A 367 13.87 -15.48 -50.53
CA ILE A 367 12.99 -14.92 -51.56
C ILE A 367 13.71 -13.78 -52.25
N ASP A 368 13.98 -13.90 -53.55
CA ASP A 368 14.52 -12.81 -54.38
C ASP A 368 13.49 -11.67 -54.48
N PRO A 369 13.67 -10.49 -53.85
CA PRO A 369 12.63 -9.45 -53.85
C PRO A 369 12.38 -8.88 -55.26
N ASN A 370 13.43 -8.83 -56.09
CA ASN A 370 13.36 -8.39 -57.49
C ASN A 370 12.49 -9.31 -58.37
N ARG A 371 12.30 -10.58 -57.98
CA ARG A 371 11.59 -11.59 -58.76
C ARG A 371 10.07 -11.45 -58.66
N ASN A 372 9.59 -11.02 -57.49
CA ASN A 372 8.17 -10.78 -57.24
C ASN A 372 7.70 -9.45 -57.88
N ALA A 373 8.55 -8.42 -57.90
CA ALA A 373 8.24 -7.15 -58.55
C ALA A 373 8.02 -7.29 -60.07
N SER A 374 8.70 -8.24 -60.72
CA SER A 374 8.49 -8.54 -62.16
C SER A 374 7.20 -9.30 -62.46
N SER A 375 6.66 -10.10 -61.53
CA SER A 375 5.50 -10.97 -61.80
C SER A 375 4.14 -10.26 -61.81
N GLU A 376 4.00 -9.11 -61.13
CA GLU A 376 2.73 -8.36 -61.12
C GLU A 376 2.47 -7.58 -62.43
N LEU A 377 3.50 -7.40 -63.27
CA LEU A 377 3.40 -6.70 -64.57
C LEU A 377 3.06 -7.62 -65.75
N SER A 378 2.92 -8.93 -65.54
CA SER A 378 2.71 -9.92 -66.61
C SER A 378 1.45 -10.80 -66.43
N ALA A 379 0.38 -10.23 -65.85
CA ALA A 379 -0.94 -10.86 -65.86
C ALA A 379 -1.76 -10.38 -67.08
N PRO A 380 -2.06 -11.25 -68.08
CA PRO A 380 -2.87 -10.84 -69.23
C PRO A 380 -4.32 -10.59 -68.82
N ILE A 381 -4.84 -9.39 -69.10
CA ILE A 381 -6.22 -9.01 -68.78
C ILE A 381 -7.19 -9.68 -69.78
N THR A 382 -7.53 -10.95 -69.53
CA THR A 382 -8.62 -11.64 -70.23
C THR A 382 -9.95 -10.99 -69.91
N ARG A 383 -10.44 -10.15 -70.82
CA ARG A 383 -11.78 -9.54 -70.78
C ARG A 383 -12.85 -10.60 -71.03
N SER A 384 -13.46 -11.13 -69.97
CA SER A 384 -14.74 -11.84 -70.06
C SER A 384 -15.90 -10.85 -69.85
N SER A 385 -16.77 -10.70 -70.85
CA SER A 385 -17.84 -9.71 -70.85
C SER A 385 -19.12 -10.19 -70.15
N SER A 386 -19.57 -9.47 -69.11
CA SER A 386 -20.90 -9.64 -68.52
C SER A 386 -21.50 -8.30 -68.07
N GLN A 387 -22.38 -7.77 -68.92
CA GLN A 387 -23.49 -6.82 -68.68
C GLN A 387 -23.36 -5.74 -67.59
N GLN A 388 -23.51 -4.49 -68.02
CA GLN A 388 -23.56 -3.32 -67.14
C GLN A 388 -24.94 -3.19 -66.45
N GLN A 389 -24.95 -3.01 -65.14
CA GLN A 389 -25.97 -2.23 -64.45
C GLN A 389 -25.32 -0.96 -63.90
N ILE A 390 -25.95 0.19 -64.15
CA ILE A 390 -25.50 1.48 -63.63
C ILE A 390 -26.22 1.70 -62.30
N GLU A 391 -25.56 1.40 -61.19
CA GLU A 391 -25.97 1.94 -59.89
C GLU A 391 -25.40 3.36 -59.74
N GLU A 392 -26.26 4.31 -59.37
CA GLU A 392 -25.91 5.72 -59.28
C GLU A 392 -24.97 5.98 -58.09
N LEU A 393 -23.98 6.87 -58.28
CA LEU A 393 -23.12 7.31 -57.19
C LEU A 393 -23.95 8.05 -56.13
N PRO A 394 -23.92 7.64 -54.84
CA PRO A 394 -24.74 8.26 -53.82
C PRO A 394 -24.31 9.71 -53.59
N LEU A 395 -25.25 10.64 -53.83
CA LEU A 395 -25.06 12.07 -53.61
C LEU A 395 -24.58 12.36 -52.17
N LEU A 396 -23.44 13.03 -52.03
CA LEU A 396 -22.88 13.46 -50.75
C LEU A 396 -23.71 14.61 -50.15
N ALA A 397 -24.83 14.25 -49.54
CA ALA A 397 -25.60 15.16 -48.70
C ALA A 397 -24.73 15.66 -47.53
N ILE A 398 -24.46 16.97 -47.51
CA ILE A 398 -23.64 17.63 -46.46
C ILE A 398 -24.44 17.65 -45.15
N SER A 399 -24.42 16.52 -44.44
CA SER A 399 -24.97 16.39 -43.10
C SER A 399 -23.96 16.91 -42.09
N ASN A 400 -24.40 17.84 -41.22
CA ASN A 400 -23.56 18.39 -40.16
C ASN A 400 -23.03 17.26 -39.27
N PRO A 401 -21.71 17.23 -38.94
CA PRO A 401 -21.08 16.08 -38.31
C PRO A 401 -21.69 15.78 -36.94
N ILE A 402 -22.49 14.72 -36.88
CA ILE A 402 -23.04 14.18 -35.64
C ILE A 402 -21.85 13.85 -34.74
N ARG A 403 -21.81 14.46 -33.55
CA ARG A 403 -20.73 14.27 -32.57
C ARG A 403 -20.76 12.86 -31.98
N HIS A 404 -20.28 11.88 -32.75
CA HIS A 404 -19.95 10.56 -32.25
C HIS A 404 -18.92 10.71 -31.14
N ARG A 405 -19.35 10.52 -29.88
CA ARG A 405 -18.40 10.29 -28.78
C ARG A 405 -17.54 9.09 -29.20
N PRO A 406 -16.19 9.17 -29.12
CA PRO A 406 -15.36 8.03 -29.44
C PRO A 406 -15.78 6.86 -28.57
N ARG A 407 -16.29 5.80 -29.22
CA ARG A 407 -16.50 4.53 -28.54
C ARG A 407 -15.12 4.09 -28.05
N LYS A 408 -15.03 3.59 -26.81
CA LYS A 408 -13.81 2.89 -26.39
C LYS A 408 -13.54 1.78 -27.43
N PRO A 409 -12.28 1.50 -27.78
CA PRO A 409 -11.99 0.27 -28.49
C PRO A 409 -12.60 -0.90 -27.70
N LYS A 410 -13.16 -1.89 -28.42
CA LYS A 410 -13.38 -3.19 -27.79
C LYS A 410 -11.99 -3.70 -27.33
N PRO A 411 -11.89 -4.41 -26.20
CA PRO A 411 -10.72 -5.25 -25.98
C PRO A 411 -10.58 -6.19 -27.18
N ASP A 412 -9.35 -6.36 -27.66
CA ASP A 412 -9.04 -7.46 -28.58
C ASP A 412 -9.29 -8.80 -27.87
N GLU A 413 -9.48 -9.88 -28.63
CA GLU A 413 -9.77 -11.19 -28.04
C GLU A 413 -8.62 -11.64 -27.14
N HIS A 414 -8.96 -12.17 -25.96
CA HIS A 414 -8.07 -12.13 -24.80
C HIS A 414 -6.90 -13.12 -24.91
N ASP A 415 -5.67 -12.61 -24.81
CA ASP A 415 -4.48 -13.36 -24.40
C ASP A 415 -4.72 -13.94 -22.98
N SER A 416 -5.28 -15.15 -22.91
CA SER A 416 -5.97 -15.70 -21.73
C SER A 416 -5.11 -15.75 -20.46
N PHE A 417 -3.81 -16.03 -20.61
CA PHE A 417 -2.86 -16.19 -19.51
C PHE A 417 -2.67 -14.92 -18.65
N LEU A 418 -2.90 -13.71 -19.19
CA LEU A 418 -2.69 -12.45 -18.48
C LEU A 418 -3.90 -11.98 -17.63
N ASP A 419 -5.04 -12.66 -17.72
CA ASP A 419 -6.19 -12.41 -16.82
C ASP A 419 -6.12 -13.29 -15.55
N ASP A 420 -5.57 -14.51 -15.61
CA ASP A 420 -5.36 -15.38 -14.44
C ASP A 420 -4.33 -14.84 -13.41
N LEU A 421 -3.57 -13.80 -13.78
CA LEU A 421 -2.83 -12.94 -12.83
C LEU A 421 -3.75 -12.28 -11.78
N VAL A 422 -5.07 -12.31 -12.00
CA VAL A 422 -6.11 -11.93 -11.06
C VAL A 422 -6.60 -13.17 -10.32
N ASP A 423 -5.87 -13.52 -9.26
CA ASP A 423 -6.31 -14.44 -8.22
C ASP A 423 -7.49 -13.80 -7.44
N ASP A 424 -8.68 -13.91 -8.03
CA ASP A 424 -9.97 -13.57 -7.43
C ASP A 424 -10.66 -14.83 -6.86
N ASN A 425 -9.87 -15.88 -6.57
CA ASN A 425 -10.17 -16.87 -5.54
C ASN A 425 -10.37 -16.15 -4.19
N GLU A 426 -11.60 -15.75 -3.91
CA GLU A 426 -11.99 -15.31 -2.58
C GLU A 426 -11.92 -16.51 -1.63
N ASP A 427 -11.01 -16.46 -0.64
CA ASP A 427 -10.84 -17.51 0.37
C ASP A 427 -12.20 -17.91 1.00
N SER A 428 -12.78 -19.00 0.53
CA SER A 428 -13.79 -19.78 1.26
C SER A 428 -13.12 -20.60 2.37
N THR A 429 -11.83 -20.90 2.19
CA THR A 429 -10.87 -21.39 3.18
C THR A 429 -10.58 -20.33 4.24
N VAL A 430 -11.58 -20.06 5.08
CA VAL A 430 -11.37 -19.43 6.39
C VAL A 430 -10.74 -20.47 7.30
N GLU A 431 -9.45 -20.72 7.08
CA GLU A 431 -8.59 -21.37 8.07
C GLU A 431 -8.53 -20.46 9.29
N HIS A 432 -9.34 -20.82 10.29
CA HIS A 432 -9.01 -20.58 11.69
C HIS A 432 -8.58 -21.94 12.21
N ASP A 433 -7.44 -22.02 12.89
CA ASP A 433 -7.05 -23.24 13.57
C ASP A 433 -8.22 -23.67 14.48
N ILE A 434 -8.65 -24.92 14.37
CA ILE A 434 -9.85 -25.42 15.07
C ILE A 434 -9.69 -25.25 16.60
N SER A 435 -8.44 -25.29 17.07
CA SER A 435 -8.02 -24.95 18.42
C SER A 435 -8.27 -23.50 18.83
N GLU A 436 -8.14 -22.50 17.93
CA GLU A 436 -8.41 -21.09 18.24
C GLU A 436 -9.94 -20.81 18.35
N LEU A 437 -10.76 -21.56 17.60
CA LEU A 437 -12.23 -21.54 17.74
C LEU A 437 -12.68 -22.22 19.05
N LEU A 438 -12.14 -23.39 19.38
CA LEU A 438 -12.41 -24.08 20.64
C LEU A 438 -11.97 -23.22 21.86
N ALA A 439 -10.83 -22.54 21.76
CA ALA A 439 -10.36 -21.58 22.77
C ALA A 439 -11.24 -20.31 22.89
N ALA A 440 -12.11 -20.03 21.92
CA ALA A 440 -13.10 -18.95 22.01
C ALA A 440 -14.37 -19.34 22.79
N GLY A 441 -14.55 -20.63 23.11
CA GLY A 441 -15.63 -21.12 23.98
C GLY A 441 -16.97 -21.40 23.30
N GLU A 442 -17.01 -21.51 21.97
CA GLU A 442 -18.19 -21.95 21.23
C GLU A 442 -18.25 -23.50 21.26
N ARG A 443 -19.28 -24.07 21.92
CA ARG A 443 -19.28 -25.49 22.37
C ARG A 443 -20.06 -26.48 21.48
N ASP A 444 -20.67 -26.02 20.40
CA ASP A 444 -21.59 -26.85 19.61
C ASP A 444 -20.87 -27.60 18.48
N LEU A 445 -20.40 -28.82 18.77
CA LEU A 445 -19.89 -29.79 17.77
C LEU A 445 -20.84 -29.95 16.56
N ASN A 446 -22.14 -29.89 16.81
CA ASN A 446 -23.20 -29.99 15.80
C ASN A 446 -23.16 -28.87 14.75
N ALA A 447 -22.54 -27.72 15.04
CA ALA A 447 -22.37 -26.63 14.07
C ALA A 447 -21.21 -26.85 13.10
N LEU A 448 -20.18 -27.61 13.51
CA LEU A 448 -18.99 -27.90 12.70
C LEU A 448 -19.24 -28.99 11.66
N MET A 449 -19.98 -30.05 12.02
CA MET A 449 -20.19 -31.22 11.16
C MET A 449 -21.14 -30.99 9.97
N LEU A 450 -21.91 -29.90 9.94
CA LEU A 450 -22.97 -29.63 8.95
C LEU A 450 -22.66 -28.47 7.97
N GLY A 451 -21.38 -28.09 7.82
CA GLY A 451 -20.92 -27.24 6.71
C GLY A 451 -21.64 -25.88 6.58
N GLY A 452 -22.12 -25.32 7.70
CA GLY A 452 -22.86 -24.04 7.72
C GLY A 452 -24.27 -24.06 7.13
N ARG A 453 -24.82 -25.21 6.70
CA ARG A 453 -26.17 -25.29 6.09
C ARG A 453 -27.30 -25.47 7.10
N VAL A 454 -27.37 -24.58 8.10
CA VAL A 454 -28.55 -24.49 8.98
C VAL A 454 -29.66 -23.73 8.27
N LEU A 455 -30.74 -24.42 7.91
CA LEU A 455 -32.00 -23.78 7.52
C LEU A 455 -32.58 -23.04 8.72
N LEU A 456 -32.38 -21.72 8.77
CA LEU A 456 -32.94 -20.84 9.79
C LEU A 456 -34.48 -20.79 9.68
N LYS A 457 -35.15 -21.75 10.32
CA LYS A 457 -36.58 -21.71 10.63
C LYS A 457 -36.82 -20.40 11.39
N LYS A 458 -37.45 -19.42 10.72
CA LYS A 458 -37.59 -18.05 11.24
C LYS A 458 -38.24 -18.10 12.62
N ARG A 459 -37.62 -17.44 13.61
CA ARG A 459 -38.28 -17.16 14.89
C ARG A 459 -39.58 -16.40 14.60
N PRO A 460 -40.70 -16.70 15.28
CA PRO A 460 -41.91 -15.90 15.14
C PRO A 460 -41.57 -14.45 15.52
N LEU A 461 -41.98 -13.49 14.69
CA LEU A 461 -41.86 -12.08 15.04
C LEU A 461 -42.89 -11.74 16.11
N SER A 462 -42.51 -10.89 17.05
CA SER A 462 -43.44 -10.24 17.96
C SER A 462 -44.55 -9.51 17.18
N SER A 463 -45.78 -9.64 17.64
CA SER A 463 -46.95 -8.93 17.11
C SER A 463 -46.74 -7.41 17.09
N SER A 464 -47.37 -6.74 16.10
CA SER A 464 -47.39 -5.28 15.83
C SER A 464 -46.71 -4.78 14.52
N GLN A 465 -46.43 -5.64 13.54
CA GLN A 465 -46.20 -5.18 12.15
C GLN A 465 -47.37 -5.60 11.27
N SER A 466 -48.17 -4.63 10.84
CA SER A 466 -49.29 -4.85 9.90
C SER A 466 -48.78 -5.55 8.63
N THR A 467 -49.41 -6.67 8.32
CA THR A 467 -49.15 -7.48 7.11
C THR A 467 -50.04 -7.05 5.94
N ASP A 468 -50.72 -5.92 6.05
CA ASP A 468 -51.66 -5.45 5.04
C ASP A 468 -50.94 -5.21 3.70
N PRO A 469 -51.39 -5.82 2.59
CA PRO A 469 -50.73 -5.67 1.30
C PRO A 469 -50.73 -4.22 0.83
N GLY A 470 -51.73 -3.42 1.22
CA GLY A 470 -51.77 -1.97 0.99
C GLY A 470 -50.68 -1.20 1.73
N VAL A 471 -50.32 -1.58 2.96
CA VAL A 471 -49.25 -0.94 3.73
C VAL A 471 -47.88 -1.31 3.16
N LEU A 472 -47.67 -2.58 2.82
CA LEU A 472 -46.45 -3.04 2.13
C LEU A 472 -46.28 -2.34 0.77
N ARG A 473 -47.36 -2.22 -0.02
CA ARG A 473 -47.37 -1.50 -1.30
C ARG A 473 -47.01 -0.01 -1.14
N ARG A 474 -47.67 0.72 -0.24
CA ARG A 474 -47.32 2.13 0.06
C ARG A 474 -45.86 2.29 0.49
N LYS A 475 -45.33 1.34 1.28
CA LYS A 475 -43.93 1.36 1.76
C LYS A 475 -42.93 1.12 0.62
N ALA A 476 -43.25 0.21 -0.31
CA ALA A 476 -42.47 0.00 -1.54
C ALA A 476 -42.54 1.20 -2.50
N GLU A 477 -43.72 1.80 -2.68
CA GLU A 477 -43.93 3.02 -3.46
C GLU A 477 -43.16 4.21 -2.87
N TYR A 478 -43.15 4.38 -1.54
CA TYR A 478 -42.36 5.41 -0.86
C TYR A 478 -40.85 5.20 -1.07
N HIS A 479 -40.35 3.96 -1.06
CA HIS A 479 -38.97 3.65 -1.42
C HIS A 479 -38.64 3.95 -2.89
N ARG A 480 -39.53 3.60 -3.83
CA ARG A 480 -39.40 3.95 -5.25
C ARG A 480 -39.35 5.48 -5.44
N PHE A 481 -40.25 6.22 -4.79
CA PHE A 481 -40.32 7.68 -4.86
C PHE A 481 -39.11 8.38 -4.23
N ARG A 482 -38.60 7.86 -3.10
CA ARG A 482 -37.34 8.34 -2.47
C ARG A 482 -36.14 8.14 -3.40
N ASN A 483 -36.04 6.98 -4.04
CA ASN A 483 -35.00 6.72 -5.03
C ASN A 483 -35.15 7.66 -6.24
N HIS A 484 -36.37 7.86 -6.76
CA HIS A 484 -36.62 8.75 -7.88
C HIS A 484 -36.25 10.22 -7.57
N LYS A 485 -36.55 10.72 -6.36
CA LYS A 485 -36.08 12.03 -5.88
C LYS A 485 -34.55 12.11 -5.76
N SER A 486 -33.86 11.03 -5.38
CA SER A 486 -32.38 11.01 -5.35
C SER A 486 -31.75 11.05 -6.75
N VAL A 487 -32.29 10.31 -7.71
CA VAL A 487 -31.83 10.32 -9.12
C VAL A 487 -32.12 11.68 -9.77
N ARG A 488 -33.27 12.29 -9.48
CA ARG A 488 -33.61 13.63 -9.95
C ARG A 488 -32.62 14.68 -9.41
N ARG A 489 -32.31 14.66 -8.11
CA ARG A 489 -31.27 15.54 -7.51
C ARG A 489 -29.88 15.34 -8.13
N GLN A 490 -29.50 14.10 -8.45
CA GLN A 490 -28.22 13.81 -9.14
C GLN A 490 -28.20 14.39 -10.56
N ARG A 491 -29.31 14.29 -11.31
CA ARG A 491 -29.44 14.93 -12.63
C ARG A 491 -29.42 16.46 -12.53
N GLU A 492 -30.14 17.04 -11.57
CA GLU A 492 -30.19 18.49 -11.33
C GLU A 492 -28.82 19.05 -10.90
N ALA A 493 -28.06 18.33 -10.07
CA ALA A 493 -26.67 18.68 -9.74
C ALA A 493 -25.75 18.59 -10.97
N HIS A 494 -25.91 17.57 -11.81
CA HIS A 494 -25.13 17.43 -13.04
C HIS A 494 -25.45 18.51 -14.08
N THR A 495 -26.72 18.90 -14.24
CA THR A 495 -27.09 20.00 -15.16
C THR A 495 -26.70 21.37 -14.62
N ALA A 496 -26.71 21.58 -13.30
CA ALA A 496 -26.14 22.77 -12.67
C ALA A 496 -24.63 22.87 -12.94
N LEU A 497 -23.87 21.79 -12.73
CA LEU A 497 -22.44 21.75 -13.04
C LEU A 497 -22.14 21.99 -14.52
N CYS A 498 -22.90 21.38 -15.43
CA CYS A 498 -22.75 21.65 -16.86
C CYS A 498 -23.08 23.11 -17.22
N ARG A 499 -24.08 23.74 -16.58
CA ARG A 499 -24.36 25.17 -16.80
C ARG A 499 -23.23 26.06 -16.29
N SER A 500 -22.64 25.77 -15.12
CA SER A 500 -21.50 26.53 -14.58
C SER A 500 -20.17 26.33 -15.33
N MET A 501 -20.14 25.46 -16.36
CA MET A 501 -18.98 25.27 -17.25
C MET A 501 -19.28 25.68 -18.70
N CYS A 502 -20.45 26.27 -18.96
CA CYS A 502 -20.90 26.70 -20.29
C CYS A 502 -21.45 28.14 -20.32
N SER A 503 -21.25 28.93 -19.26
CA SER A 503 -21.25 30.40 -19.36
C SER A 503 -19.91 30.85 -19.96
N PRO A 504 -19.90 31.83 -20.90
CA PRO A 504 -18.67 32.48 -21.35
C PRO A 504 -18.01 33.29 -20.24
#